data_AF-A0A2U2XCA2-F1
#
_entry.id   AF-A0A2U2XCA2-F1
#
_cell.length_a   1.000
_cell.length_b   1.000
_cell.length_c   1.000
_cell.angle_alpha   90.00
_cell.angle_beta   90.00
_cell.angle_gamma   90.00
#
_symmetry.space_group_name_H-M   'P 1'
#
loop_
_entity.id
_entity.type
_entity.pdbx_description
1 polymer ?
#
loop_
_entity_poly.entity_id
_entity_poly.type
_entity_poly.pdbx_seq_one_letter_code
_entity_poly.pdbx_strand_id
1 'polypeptide(L)'
;MTGNAALSDANFKVVDYAVGTSETFKVFGLGGVATDALVLEAKRNLYKNYPLKAGQALANVSVDFKRSFFPVVSKNKVVVSADIIDFNTSAIAKSESQSFPLGSTMVAKEGYNDYNEVVYFKYQGEYKLGKIVGYGRTQAKVLVTSVRDRMLIRRVPKRKLFFRTKSKSGVETKFNIGSEVFYEDDIVDDNGVDRTVKRFGKIFAFGQKGALVEYNIDDVPIFFFVTYDRLTLRPHSETK
;
A
#
# COMPACT_ATOMS: atom_id res chain seq x y z
N MET A 1 13.74 4.96 24.61
CA MET A 1 14.00 3.51 24.77
C MET A 1 14.49 2.96 23.45
N THR A 2 15.78 2.68 23.36
CA THR A 2 16.42 1.93 22.27
C THR A 2 16.54 0.49 22.73
N GLY A 3 15.74 -0.41 22.17
CA GLY A 3 15.90 -1.85 22.38
C GLY A 3 16.87 -2.37 21.34
N ASN A 4 18.17 -2.28 21.61
CA ASN A 4 19.17 -2.92 20.77
C ASN A 4 19.30 -4.37 21.23
N ALA A 5 18.60 -5.28 20.56
CA ALA A 5 19.01 -6.68 20.60
C ALA A 5 20.35 -6.77 19.85
N ALA A 6 21.44 -7.05 20.55
CA ALA A 6 22.73 -7.31 19.90
C ALA A 6 22.68 -8.71 19.29
N LEU A 7 22.45 -8.79 17.98
CA LEU A 7 22.58 -10.04 17.25
C LEU A 7 24.06 -10.26 16.93
N SER A 8 24.77 -10.92 17.84
CA SER A 8 26.19 -11.25 17.70
C SER A 8 26.47 -12.43 16.76
N ASP A 9 25.47 -13.27 16.50
CA ASP A 9 25.61 -14.48 15.68
C ASP A 9 24.82 -14.38 14.38
N ALA A 10 25.47 -14.70 13.26
CA ALA A 10 24.99 -14.59 11.88
C ALA A 10 23.89 -15.61 11.50
N ASN A 11 23.01 -15.98 12.44
CA ASN A 11 21.96 -17.00 12.26
C ASN A 11 20.57 -16.42 12.04
N PHE A 12 20.48 -15.22 11.47
CA PHE A 12 19.22 -14.56 11.18
C PHE A 12 19.25 -13.89 9.82
N LYS A 13 18.09 -13.82 9.18
CA LYS A 13 17.90 -13.10 7.92
C LYS A 13 16.94 -11.95 8.13
N VAL A 14 17.29 -10.75 7.66
CA VAL A 14 16.31 -9.66 7.54
C VAL A 14 15.37 -9.99 6.38
N VAL A 15 14.09 -10.17 6.66
CA VAL A 15 13.08 -10.64 5.71
C VAL A 15 12.20 -9.50 5.20
N ASP A 16 11.89 -8.52 6.03
CA ASP A 16 11.03 -7.39 5.66
C ASP A 16 11.25 -6.20 6.62
N TYR A 17 10.60 -5.07 6.34
CA TYR A 17 10.65 -3.86 7.15
C TYR A 17 9.24 -3.46 7.58
N ALA A 18 9.05 -3.27 8.89
CA ALA A 18 7.77 -2.93 9.51
C ALA A 18 7.70 -1.45 9.87
N VAL A 19 6.55 -0.82 9.59
CA VAL A 19 6.30 0.58 9.95
C VAL A 19 4.92 0.75 10.56
N GLY A 20 4.87 1.38 11.73
CA GLY A 20 3.65 1.83 12.39
C GLY A 20 3.63 3.35 12.52
N THR A 21 2.45 3.97 12.45
CA THR A 21 2.34 5.43 12.60
C THR A 21 1.14 5.82 13.46
N SER A 22 1.27 6.87 14.25
CA SER A 22 0.17 7.54 14.97
C SER A 22 0.28 9.06 14.77
N GLU A 23 -0.84 9.77 14.80
CA GLU A 23 -0.87 11.23 14.73
C GLU A 23 -1.96 11.83 15.61
N THR A 24 -1.65 12.99 16.21
CA THR A 24 -2.61 13.80 16.96
C THR A 24 -2.59 15.25 16.50
N PHE A 25 -3.71 15.93 16.70
CA PHE A 25 -3.92 17.34 16.40
C PHE A 25 -4.20 18.09 17.70
N LYS A 26 -3.55 19.24 17.86
CA LYS A 26 -3.86 20.22 18.90
C LYS A 26 -4.40 21.47 18.24
N VAL A 27 -5.56 21.94 18.69
CA VAL A 27 -6.22 23.14 18.18
C VAL A 27 -6.19 24.18 19.30
N PHE A 28 -5.59 25.35 19.07
CA PHE A 28 -5.36 26.37 20.12
C PHE A 28 -4.68 25.85 21.40
N GLY A 29 -3.74 24.89 21.27
CA GLY A 29 -3.07 24.27 22.42
C GLY A 29 -3.90 23.25 23.19
N LEU A 30 -5.23 23.22 22.97
CA LEU A 30 -6.15 22.21 23.47
C LEU A 30 -6.16 21.03 22.50
N GLY A 31 -5.49 19.96 22.89
CA GLY A 31 -5.42 18.72 22.13
C GLY A 31 -4.69 17.67 22.95
N GLY A 32 -5.48 16.73 23.46
CA GLY A 32 -5.03 15.69 24.37
C GLY A 32 -4.76 14.39 23.64
N VAL A 33 -3.49 13.99 23.64
CA VAL A 33 -3.06 12.59 23.77
C VAL A 33 -1.68 12.67 24.44
N ALA A 34 -1.48 11.96 25.56
CA ALA A 34 -0.15 11.82 26.16
C ALA A 34 0.82 11.23 25.12
N THR A 35 2.06 11.71 25.07
CA THR A 35 3.05 11.26 24.08
C THR A 35 3.28 9.75 24.11
N ASP A 36 3.16 9.14 25.30
CA ASP A 36 3.30 7.70 25.49
C ASP A 36 2.19 6.91 24.80
N ALA A 37 0.97 7.45 24.80
CA ALA A 37 -0.15 6.86 24.09
C ALA A 37 0.02 6.95 22.57
N LEU A 38 0.68 7.99 22.03
CA LEU A 38 1.01 8.07 20.60
C LEU A 38 2.05 7.03 20.19
N VAL A 39 3.08 6.83 21.00
CA VAL A 39 4.09 5.79 20.74
C VAL A 39 3.47 4.40 20.85
N LEU A 40 2.65 4.17 21.89
CA LEU A 40 1.93 2.91 22.07
C LEU A 40 0.99 2.61 20.89
N GLU A 41 0.25 3.61 20.42
CA GLU A 41 -0.62 3.47 19.27
C GLU A 41 0.18 3.23 17.99
N ALA A 42 1.29 3.93 17.79
CA ALA A 42 2.18 3.68 16.66
C ALA A 42 2.76 2.25 16.70
N LYS A 43 3.16 1.74 17.87
CA LYS A 43 3.59 0.34 18.05
C LYS A 43 2.46 -0.66 17.79
N ARG A 44 1.25 -0.39 18.31
CA ARG A 44 0.06 -1.21 18.02
C ARG A 44 -0.23 -1.26 16.53
N ASN A 45 -0.11 -0.13 15.84
CA ASN A 45 -0.26 -0.08 14.39
C ASN A 45 0.87 -0.85 13.69
N LEU A 46 2.10 -0.81 14.19
CA LEU A 46 3.19 -1.63 13.66
C LEU A 46 2.86 -3.13 13.75
N TYR A 47 2.43 -3.62 14.92
CA TYR A 47 2.06 -5.04 15.11
C TYR A 47 0.83 -5.46 14.28
N LYS A 48 -0.14 -4.56 14.11
CA LYS A 48 -1.30 -4.82 13.24
C LYS A 48 -0.92 -4.86 11.77
N ASN A 49 -0.03 -3.97 11.34
CA ASN A 49 0.44 -3.91 9.97
C ASN A 49 1.30 -5.12 9.59
N TYR A 50 2.04 -5.66 10.57
CA TYR A 50 2.96 -6.78 10.38
C TYR A 50 2.80 -7.80 11.51
N PRO A 51 1.81 -8.70 11.41
CA PRO A 51 1.70 -9.83 12.33
C PRO A 51 2.92 -10.75 12.12
N LEU A 52 3.71 -10.92 13.17
CA LEU A 52 4.91 -11.76 13.13
C LEU A 52 4.51 -13.23 12.99
N LYS A 53 5.24 -13.97 12.15
CA LYS A 53 5.14 -15.42 12.06
C LYS A 53 6.03 -16.08 13.12
N ALA A 54 5.79 -17.36 13.40
CA ALA A 54 6.66 -18.13 14.29
C ALA A 54 8.12 -18.10 13.79
N GLY A 55 9.06 -17.77 14.67
CA GLY A 55 10.48 -17.59 14.34
C GLY A 55 10.86 -16.20 13.84
N GLN A 56 9.90 -15.27 13.71
CA GLN A 56 10.17 -13.88 13.37
C GLN A 56 10.16 -12.96 14.58
N ALA A 57 11.06 -11.97 14.58
CA ALA A 57 11.13 -10.93 15.59
C ALA A 57 11.33 -9.55 14.97
N LEU A 58 10.96 -8.51 15.71
CA LEU A 58 11.32 -7.13 15.35
C LEU A 58 12.68 -6.79 15.95
N ALA A 59 13.61 -6.41 15.10
CA ALA A 59 14.91 -5.87 15.47
C ALA A 59 15.03 -4.40 15.05
N ASN A 60 16.07 -3.71 15.54
CA ASN A 60 16.39 -2.33 15.18
C ASN A 60 15.20 -1.35 15.28
N VAL A 61 14.42 -1.47 16.35
CA VAL A 61 13.21 -0.66 16.53
C VAL A 61 13.59 0.80 16.80
N SER A 62 13.20 1.70 15.90
CA SER A 62 13.38 3.15 16.03
C SER A 62 12.05 3.89 16.13
N VAL A 63 12.06 5.04 16.82
CA VAL A 63 10.88 5.89 17.02
C VAL A 63 11.22 7.32 16.63
N ASP A 64 10.55 7.80 15.58
CA ASP A 64 10.71 9.14 15.05
C ASP A 64 9.51 10.03 15.38
N PHE A 65 9.81 11.25 15.81
CA PHE A 65 8.81 12.29 16.10
C PHE A 65 8.88 13.39 15.06
N LYS A 66 7.75 13.66 14.41
CA LYS A 66 7.59 14.79 13.50
C LYS A 66 6.52 15.75 14.04
N ARG A 67 6.95 16.94 14.41
CA ARG A 67 6.07 18.05 14.81
C ARG A 67 5.89 19.01 13.65
N SER A 68 4.65 19.41 13.38
CA SER A 68 4.33 20.43 12.39
C SER A 68 3.46 21.48 13.06
N PHE A 69 3.87 22.74 12.97
CA PHE A 69 3.20 23.85 13.61
C PHE A 69 2.56 24.73 12.54
N PHE A 70 1.26 24.95 12.67
CA PHE A 70 0.50 25.99 11.99
C PHE A 70 -0.03 26.95 13.06
N PRO A 71 -0.26 28.24 12.75
CA PRO A 71 -0.62 29.25 13.75
C PRO A 71 -1.79 28.88 14.67
N VAL A 72 -2.72 28.05 14.18
CA VAL A 72 -3.92 27.61 14.90
C VAL A 72 -3.89 26.10 15.26
N VAL A 73 -3.11 25.30 14.54
CA VAL A 73 -3.11 23.84 14.65
C VAL A 73 -1.69 23.28 14.75
N SER A 74 -1.39 22.56 15.82
CA SER A 74 -0.15 21.78 15.93
C SER A 74 -0.43 20.31 15.66
N LYS A 75 0.33 19.69 14.77
CA LYS A 75 0.27 18.26 14.47
C LYS A 75 1.51 17.55 15.00
N ASN A 76 1.31 16.53 15.82
CA ASN A 76 2.37 15.62 16.25
C ASN A 76 2.16 14.28 15.58
N LYS A 77 3.18 13.80 14.85
CA LYS A 77 3.18 12.49 14.20
C LYS A 77 4.32 11.66 14.77
N VAL A 78 4.01 10.44 15.18
CA VAL A 78 4.98 9.42 15.59
C VAL A 78 5.06 8.36 14.50
N VAL A 79 6.27 7.99 14.13
CA VAL A 79 6.57 6.88 13.22
C VAL A 79 7.45 5.91 13.99
N VAL A 80 7.03 4.65 14.09
CA VAL A 80 7.84 3.57 14.64
C VAL A 80 8.23 2.69 13.47
N SER A 81 9.50 2.33 13.39
CA SER A 81 10.00 1.43 12.37
C SER A 81 10.86 0.33 12.95
N ALA A 82 10.92 -0.81 12.28
CA ALA A 82 11.67 -1.97 12.74
C ALA A 82 12.01 -2.90 11.57
N ASP A 83 13.12 -3.61 11.68
CA ASP A 83 13.48 -4.70 10.77
C ASP A 83 12.80 -5.98 11.24
N ILE A 84 12.25 -6.77 10.32
CA ILE A 84 11.74 -8.11 10.61
C ILE A 84 12.86 -9.08 10.33
N ILE A 85 13.33 -9.74 11.38
CA ILE A 85 14.33 -10.80 11.29
C ILE A 85 13.66 -12.15 11.47
N ASP A 86 14.13 -13.13 10.71
CA ASP A 86 13.69 -14.52 10.78
C ASP A 86 14.87 -15.40 11.17
N PHE A 87 14.67 -16.19 12.22
CA PHE A 87 15.66 -17.11 12.77
C PHE A 87 15.51 -18.54 12.21
N ASN A 88 14.43 -18.83 11.48
CA ASN A 88 14.20 -20.14 10.88
C ASN A 88 14.95 -20.24 9.54
N THR A 89 16.28 -20.39 9.60
CA THR A 89 17.10 -20.57 8.38
C THR A 89 16.89 -21.93 7.69
N SER A 90 16.03 -22.81 8.22
CA SER A 90 15.66 -24.06 7.56
C SER A 90 14.40 -24.69 8.16
N ALA A 91 13.22 -24.16 7.86
CA ALA A 91 11.97 -24.94 7.88
C ALA A 91 10.82 -24.18 7.21
N ILE A 92 10.33 -24.74 6.11
CA ILE A 92 8.97 -24.52 5.64
C ILE A 92 8.05 -25.04 6.75
N ALA A 93 7.47 -24.15 7.54
CA ALA A 93 6.39 -24.52 8.46
C ALA A 93 5.30 -23.44 8.42
N LYS A 94 4.17 -23.81 7.80
CA LYS A 94 2.88 -23.16 8.00
C LYS A 94 2.60 -23.14 9.51
N SER A 95 2.34 -21.98 10.08
CA SER A 95 1.86 -21.87 11.46
C SER A 95 0.87 -20.73 11.56
N GLU A 96 -0.30 -21.07 12.09
CA GLU A 96 -1.49 -20.24 12.27
C GLU A 96 -1.22 -19.11 13.27
N SER A 97 -1.60 -17.89 12.88
CA SER A 97 -1.56 -16.71 13.75
C SER A 97 -2.54 -16.88 14.91
N GLN A 98 -2.04 -17.09 16.12
CA GLN A 98 -2.85 -16.99 17.34
C GLN A 98 -3.19 -15.52 17.60
N SER A 99 -4.49 -15.20 17.63
CA SER A 99 -5.00 -13.89 18.01
C SER A 99 -4.97 -13.75 19.53
N PHE A 100 -4.38 -12.66 20.03
CA PHE A 100 -4.48 -12.29 21.44
C PHE A 100 -5.87 -11.70 21.72
N PRO A 101 -6.64 -12.20 22.70
CA PRO A 101 -7.91 -11.61 23.07
C PRO A 101 -7.67 -10.49 24.08
N LEU A 102 -7.83 -9.22 23.67
CA LEU A 102 -7.89 -8.11 24.62
C LEU A 102 -8.87 -7.01 24.17
N GLY A 103 -9.95 -6.89 24.94
CA GLY A 103 -10.57 -5.62 25.35
C GLY A 103 -11.40 -4.86 24.31
N SER A 104 -12.72 -4.97 24.44
CA SER A 104 -13.77 -4.09 23.87
C SER A 104 -13.51 -3.57 22.45
N THR A 105 -13.87 -4.42 21.50
CA THR A 105 -13.95 -4.10 20.08
C THR A 105 -15.00 -3.02 19.83
N MET A 106 -14.58 -1.76 19.69
CA MET A 106 -15.24 -0.91 18.69
C MET A 106 -14.83 -1.47 17.34
N VAL A 107 -15.61 -2.44 16.84
CA VAL A 107 -15.54 -2.86 15.44
C VAL A 107 -15.93 -1.63 14.64
N ALA A 108 -14.94 -0.87 14.18
CA ALA A 108 -15.12 -0.02 13.02
C ALA A 108 -15.41 -0.96 11.85
N LYS A 109 -16.69 -1.27 11.68
CA LYS A 109 -17.24 -1.78 10.44
C LYS A 109 -17.06 -0.64 9.44
N GLU A 110 -15.95 -0.66 8.70
CA GLU A 110 -15.82 -0.24 7.30
C GLU A 110 -14.34 -0.11 6.87
N GLY A 111 -13.96 -0.93 5.86
CA GLY A 111 -13.00 -0.54 4.84
C GLY A 111 -11.53 -0.96 5.03
N TYR A 112 -11.09 -1.92 4.20
CA TYR A 112 -9.70 -2.21 3.82
C TYR A 112 -8.73 -2.55 4.97
N ASN A 113 -8.71 -3.82 5.39
CA ASN A 113 -7.63 -4.37 6.21
C ASN A 113 -6.46 -4.85 5.33
N ASP A 114 -6.01 -4.00 4.39
CA ASP A 114 -5.00 -4.33 3.36
C ASP A 114 -3.63 -3.72 3.68
N TYR A 115 -3.30 -3.65 4.97
CA TYR A 115 -1.95 -3.32 5.39
C TYR A 115 -0.97 -4.33 4.79
N ASN A 116 0.21 -3.87 4.40
CA ASN A 116 1.23 -4.68 3.70
C ASN A 116 0.91 -5.03 2.23
N GLU A 117 -0.18 -4.52 1.65
CA GLU A 117 -0.51 -4.76 0.25
C GLU A 117 0.39 -3.96 -0.69
N VAL A 118 0.86 -4.62 -1.75
CA VAL A 118 1.62 -4.01 -2.83
C VAL A 118 0.66 -3.35 -3.81
N VAL A 119 0.85 -2.04 -4.01
CA VAL A 119 -0.02 -1.21 -4.85
C VAL A 119 0.77 -0.39 -5.85
N TYR A 120 0.13 -0.10 -6.98
CA TYR A 120 0.62 0.87 -7.96
C TYR A 120 -0.08 2.21 -7.75
N PHE A 121 0.63 3.31 -7.97
CA PHE A 121 0.05 4.65 -7.94
C PHE A 121 0.77 5.59 -8.90
N LYS A 122 0.04 6.56 -9.45
CA LYS A 122 0.60 7.54 -10.39
C LYS A 122 1.36 8.65 -9.66
N TYR A 123 2.63 8.86 -9.98
CA TYR A 123 3.49 9.92 -9.46
C TYR A 123 4.37 10.49 -10.56
N GLN A 124 4.28 11.81 -10.80
CA GLN A 124 5.03 12.50 -11.86
C GLN A 124 4.84 11.88 -13.26
N GLY A 125 3.63 11.41 -13.57
CA GLY A 125 3.32 10.80 -14.88
C GLY A 125 3.49 9.28 -14.91
N GLU A 126 4.33 8.71 -14.06
CA GLU A 126 4.66 7.28 -14.04
C GLU A 126 3.89 6.51 -12.96
N TYR A 127 3.67 5.22 -13.20
CA TYR A 127 3.16 4.31 -12.18
C TYR A 127 4.30 3.73 -11.35
N LYS A 128 4.25 3.97 -10.03
CA LYS A 128 5.26 3.49 -9.09
C LYS A 128 4.67 2.41 -8.20
N LEU A 129 5.50 1.42 -7.90
CA LEU A 129 5.21 0.39 -6.92
C LEU A 129 5.41 0.93 -5.51
N GLY A 130 4.55 0.55 -4.58
CA GLY A 130 4.76 0.83 -3.16
C GLY A 130 3.94 -0.11 -2.28
N LYS A 131 4.19 -0.05 -0.99
CA LYS A 131 3.51 -0.89 0.01
C LYS A 131 2.64 -0.06 0.93
N ILE A 132 1.39 -0.45 1.16
CA ILE A 132 0.50 0.26 2.07
C ILE A 132 0.94 0.02 3.51
N VAL A 133 1.31 1.09 4.20
CA VAL A 133 1.71 1.07 5.63
C VAL A 133 0.69 1.76 6.53
N GLY A 134 -0.40 2.26 5.97
CA GLY A 134 -1.42 2.95 6.74
C GLY A 134 -2.54 3.52 5.90
N TYR A 135 -3.72 3.68 6.49
CA TYR A 135 -4.79 4.47 5.91
C TYR A 135 -5.06 5.71 6.76
N GLY A 136 -5.31 6.83 6.09
CA GLY A 136 -6.02 7.98 6.64
C GLY A 136 -7.44 8.03 6.06
N ARG A 137 -8.18 9.09 6.39
CA ARG A 137 -9.58 9.25 5.97
C ARG A 137 -9.75 9.18 4.44
N THR A 138 -8.97 9.97 3.70
CA THR A 138 -9.07 10.11 2.23
C THR A 138 -7.83 9.62 1.46
N GLN A 139 -6.74 9.32 2.17
CA GLN A 139 -5.44 8.99 1.59
C GLN A 139 -4.86 7.76 2.27
N ALA A 140 -4.15 6.92 1.54
CA ALA A 140 -3.27 5.90 2.09
C ALA A 140 -1.85 6.45 2.27
N LYS A 141 -1.13 5.90 3.24
CA LYS A 141 0.31 6.06 3.44
C LYS A 141 0.98 4.89 2.72
N VAL A 142 1.71 5.20 1.67
CA VAL A 142 2.41 4.22 0.83
C VAL A 142 3.91 4.38 1.05
N LEU A 143 4.57 3.32 1.48
CA LEU A 143 6.02 3.21 1.57
C LEU A 143 6.58 2.94 0.17
N VAL A 144 7.57 3.71 -0.23
CA VAL A 144 8.18 3.67 -1.56
C VAL A 144 9.69 3.73 -1.38
N THR A 145 10.41 2.90 -2.14
CA THR A 145 11.87 2.99 -2.24
C THR A 145 12.22 3.98 -3.36
N SER A 146 12.98 5.02 -3.03
CA SER A 146 13.50 5.98 -3.99
C SER A 146 14.62 5.38 -4.85
N VAL A 147 14.93 5.98 -6.00
CA VAL A 147 16.08 5.62 -6.85
C VAL A 147 17.41 5.61 -6.09
N ARG A 148 17.52 6.41 -5.01
CA ARG A 148 18.70 6.45 -4.11
C ARG A 148 18.58 5.50 -2.92
N ASP A 149 17.77 4.45 -3.05
CA ASP A 149 17.46 3.46 -2.01
C ASP A 149 16.93 4.03 -0.68
N ARG A 150 16.38 5.25 -0.72
CA ARG A 150 15.77 5.88 0.45
C ARG A 150 14.32 5.47 0.56
N MET A 151 13.94 4.92 1.71
CA MET A 151 12.54 4.65 2.05
C MET A 151 11.80 5.94 2.36
N LEU A 152 10.68 6.17 1.67
CA LEU A 152 9.86 7.37 1.80
C LEU A 152 8.39 6.98 1.95
N ILE A 153 7.70 7.61 2.91
CA ILE A 153 6.25 7.49 3.05
C ILE A 153 5.58 8.61 2.26
N ARG A 154 4.80 8.23 1.23
CA ARG A 154 3.98 9.13 0.43
C ARG A 154 2.51 9.02 0.85
N ARG A 155 1.81 10.15 0.83
CA ARG A 155 0.35 10.17 1.00
C ARG A 155 -0.29 10.14 -0.38
N VAL A 156 -1.03 9.09 -0.67
CA VAL A 156 -1.66 8.86 -1.98
C VAL A 156 -3.18 8.80 -1.79
N PRO A 157 -3.98 9.60 -2.52
CA PRO A 157 -5.43 9.49 -2.48
C PRO A 157 -5.89 8.06 -2.78
N LYS A 158 -6.86 7.54 -2.03
CA LYS A 158 -7.36 6.15 -2.20
C LYS A 158 -7.77 5.85 -3.66
N ARG A 159 -8.42 6.83 -4.31
CA ARG A 159 -8.81 6.77 -5.74
C ARG A 159 -7.66 6.66 -6.75
N LYS A 160 -6.40 6.87 -6.33
CA LYS A 160 -5.20 6.78 -7.17
C LYS A 160 -4.38 5.52 -6.91
N LEU A 161 -4.87 4.62 -6.07
CA LEU A 161 -4.26 3.33 -5.78
C LEU A 161 -4.82 2.27 -6.72
N PHE A 162 -3.94 1.39 -7.18
CA PHE A 162 -4.26 0.25 -8.01
C PHE A 162 -3.73 -1.03 -7.36
N PHE A 163 -4.60 -2.01 -7.20
CA PHE A 163 -4.36 -3.24 -6.45
C PHE A 163 -4.23 -4.43 -7.39
N ARG A 164 -3.30 -5.34 -7.12
CA ARG A 164 -3.16 -6.61 -7.85
C ARG A 164 -4.12 -7.69 -7.35
N THR A 165 -5.12 -7.31 -6.57
CA THR A 165 -6.16 -8.21 -6.10
C THR A 165 -7.51 -7.50 -6.14
N LYS A 166 -8.51 -8.12 -6.78
CA LYS A 166 -9.86 -7.56 -6.95
C LYS A 166 -10.60 -7.32 -5.64
N SER A 167 -10.51 -8.27 -4.71
CA SER A 167 -11.14 -8.13 -3.38
C SER A 167 -10.61 -6.91 -2.63
N LYS A 168 -9.33 -6.58 -2.83
CA LYS A 168 -8.62 -5.49 -2.16
C LYS A 168 -8.78 -4.13 -2.82
N SER A 169 -9.30 -4.06 -4.05
CA SER A 169 -9.69 -2.79 -4.66
C SER A 169 -11.05 -2.30 -4.17
N GLY A 170 -11.84 -3.17 -3.50
CA GLY A 170 -13.19 -2.90 -3.06
C GLY A 170 -14.11 -2.46 -4.19
N VAL A 171 -13.91 -3.03 -5.39
CA VAL A 171 -14.71 -2.76 -6.57
C VAL A 171 -15.35 -4.05 -7.04
N GLU A 172 -16.66 -4.01 -7.22
CA GLU A 172 -17.40 -5.05 -7.93
C GLU A 172 -17.31 -4.78 -9.43
N THR A 173 -16.59 -5.63 -10.15
CA THR A 173 -16.46 -5.54 -11.60
C THR A 173 -16.65 -6.92 -12.21
N LYS A 174 -17.03 -7.00 -13.49
CA LYS A 174 -17.05 -8.26 -14.25
C LYS A 174 -15.66 -8.74 -14.69
N PHE A 175 -14.63 -7.94 -14.45
CA PHE A 175 -13.28 -8.19 -14.93
C PHE A 175 -12.43 -8.91 -13.88
N ASN A 176 -11.43 -9.65 -14.34
CA ASN A 176 -10.41 -10.27 -13.51
C ASN A 176 -9.01 -9.79 -13.93
N ILE A 177 -8.04 -9.91 -13.04
CA ILE A 177 -6.64 -9.65 -13.42
C ILE A 177 -6.24 -10.68 -14.45
N GLY A 178 -5.59 -10.19 -15.49
CA GLY A 178 -5.20 -10.96 -16.64
C GLY A 178 -6.29 -11.12 -17.70
N SER A 179 -7.51 -10.61 -17.48
CA SER A 179 -8.53 -10.58 -18.52
C SER A 179 -8.08 -9.71 -19.69
N GLU A 180 -8.25 -10.24 -20.89
CA GLU A 180 -8.09 -9.51 -22.14
C GLU A 180 -9.27 -8.58 -22.37
N VAL A 181 -8.96 -7.31 -22.67
CA VAL A 181 -9.95 -6.25 -22.82
C VAL A 181 -9.65 -5.38 -24.03
N PHE A 182 -10.72 -4.91 -24.65
CA PHE A 182 -10.68 -3.76 -25.54
C PHE A 182 -10.95 -2.48 -24.76
N TYR A 183 -10.27 -1.41 -25.14
CA TYR A 183 -10.51 -0.08 -24.61
C TYR A 183 -10.47 0.98 -25.69
N GLU A 184 -11.21 2.05 -25.47
CA GLU A 184 -11.24 3.22 -26.34
C GLU A 184 -10.25 4.27 -25.81
N ASP A 185 -9.36 4.69 -26.70
CA ASP A 185 -8.31 5.67 -26.43
C ASP A 185 -8.44 6.82 -27.43
N ASP A 186 -8.40 8.04 -26.92
CA ASP A 186 -8.55 9.25 -27.72
C ASP A 186 -7.16 9.73 -28.13
N ILE A 187 -6.83 9.61 -29.42
CA ILE A 187 -5.55 10.02 -30.01
C ILE A 187 -5.75 11.25 -30.89
N VAL A 188 -4.75 12.12 -30.93
CA VAL A 188 -4.67 13.23 -31.89
C VAL A 188 -3.87 12.73 -33.08
N ASP A 189 -4.44 12.77 -34.29
CA ASP A 189 -3.71 12.40 -35.50
C ASP A 189 -2.69 13.48 -35.91
N ASP A 190 -1.84 13.18 -36.90
CA ASP A 190 -0.81 14.10 -37.39
C ASP A 190 -1.38 15.43 -37.94
N ASN A 191 -2.68 15.48 -38.20
CA ASN A 191 -3.40 16.67 -38.65
C ASN A 191 -4.09 17.43 -37.50
N GLY A 192 -3.90 17.00 -36.25
CA GLY A 192 -4.54 17.62 -35.09
C GLY A 192 -5.99 17.21 -34.86
N VAL A 193 -6.49 16.17 -35.54
CA VAL A 193 -7.88 15.69 -35.43
C VAL A 193 -7.96 14.61 -34.35
N ASP A 194 -8.86 14.81 -33.39
CA ASP A 194 -9.17 13.81 -32.38
C ASP A 194 -9.85 12.57 -33.01
N ARG A 195 -9.28 11.39 -32.77
CA ARG A 195 -9.84 10.10 -33.17
C ARG A 195 -9.87 9.16 -31.99
N THR A 196 -11.00 8.49 -31.78
CA THR A 196 -11.09 7.40 -30.82
C THR A 196 -10.69 6.10 -31.51
N VAL A 197 -9.62 5.46 -31.01
CA VAL A 197 -9.14 4.17 -31.49
C VAL A 197 -9.43 3.08 -30.48
N LYS A 198 -9.82 1.90 -30.97
CA LYS A 198 -9.96 0.71 -30.14
C LYS A 198 -8.60 0.02 -30.03
N ARG A 199 -8.09 -0.04 -28.81
CA ARG A 199 -6.87 -0.75 -28.46
C ARG A 199 -7.17 -2.01 -27.68
N PHE A 200 -6.19 -2.89 -27.63
CA PHE A 200 -6.24 -4.16 -26.92
C PHE A 200 -5.21 -4.18 -25.81
N GLY A 201 -5.55 -4.78 -24.67
CA GLY A 201 -4.60 -5.00 -23.59
C GLY A 201 -5.13 -5.98 -22.55
N LYS A 202 -4.35 -6.14 -21.48
CA LYS A 202 -4.61 -7.06 -20.38
C LYS A 202 -4.76 -6.31 -19.08
N ILE A 203 -5.76 -6.64 -18.28
CA ILE A 203 -5.94 -5.99 -16.97
C ILE A 203 -4.80 -6.41 -16.04
N PHE A 204 -4.08 -5.42 -15.52
CA PHE A 204 -2.93 -5.62 -14.65
C PHE A 204 -3.24 -5.35 -13.17
N ALA A 205 -4.00 -4.29 -12.89
CA ALA A 205 -4.37 -3.91 -11.53
C ALA A 205 -5.69 -3.13 -11.49
N PHE A 206 -6.42 -3.20 -10.37
CA PHE A 206 -7.72 -2.56 -10.19
C PHE A 206 -7.65 -1.33 -9.30
N GLY A 207 -8.23 -0.22 -9.75
CA GLY A 207 -8.48 0.97 -8.94
C GLY A 207 -9.98 1.20 -8.76
N GLN A 208 -10.34 2.17 -7.92
CA GLN A 208 -11.75 2.43 -7.59
C GLN A 208 -12.61 2.86 -8.78
N LYS A 209 -12.03 3.55 -9.77
CA LYS A 209 -12.75 4.09 -10.93
C LYS A 209 -12.44 3.40 -12.26
N GLY A 210 -11.47 2.51 -12.27
CA GLY A 210 -10.96 1.90 -13.49
C GLY A 210 -9.81 0.95 -13.20
N ALA A 211 -9.23 0.38 -14.25
CA ALA A 211 -8.12 -0.55 -14.16
C ALA A 211 -6.85 0.03 -14.81
N LEU A 212 -5.70 -0.48 -14.38
CA LEU A 212 -4.48 -0.41 -15.19
C LEU A 212 -4.53 -1.54 -16.20
N VAL A 213 -4.43 -1.16 -17.46
CA VAL A 213 -4.32 -2.07 -18.59
C VAL A 213 -2.87 -2.05 -19.05
N GLU A 214 -2.28 -3.25 -19.15
CA GLU A 214 -0.97 -3.51 -19.71
C GLU A 214 -1.13 -3.81 -21.20
N TYR A 215 -0.31 -3.16 -22.02
CA TYR A 215 -0.16 -3.48 -23.43
C TYR A 215 1.31 -3.38 -23.81
N ASN A 216 1.75 -4.21 -24.76
CA ASN A 216 3.16 -4.27 -25.15
C ASN A 216 3.38 -3.46 -26.43
N ILE A 217 4.37 -2.57 -26.40
CA ILE A 217 4.97 -1.98 -27.61
C ILE A 217 6.41 -2.47 -27.66
N ASP A 218 6.79 -3.17 -28.73
CA ASP A 218 8.16 -3.66 -28.93
C ASP A 218 8.73 -4.40 -27.70
N ASP A 219 7.93 -5.31 -27.13
CA ASP A 219 8.23 -6.09 -25.91
C ASP A 219 8.40 -5.28 -24.61
N VAL A 220 8.12 -3.98 -24.64
CA VAL A 220 8.08 -3.12 -23.45
C VAL A 220 6.64 -3.02 -22.93
N PRO A 221 6.34 -3.48 -21.70
CA PRO A 221 5.01 -3.34 -21.13
C PRO A 221 4.75 -1.89 -20.74
N ILE A 222 3.67 -1.33 -21.28
CA ILE A 222 3.19 0.01 -20.97
C ILE A 222 1.87 -0.10 -20.22
N PHE A 223 1.74 0.68 -19.16
CA PHE A 223 0.54 0.71 -18.32
C PHE A 223 -0.27 1.98 -18.58
N PHE A 224 -1.56 1.80 -18.86
CA PHE A 224 -2.49 2.91 -19.02
C PHE A 224 -3.71 2.75 -18.11
N PHE A 225 -4.23 3.86 -17.62
CA PHE A 225 -5.45 3.87 -16.82
C PHE A 225 -6.67 3.98 -17.72
N VAL A 226 -7.57 3.01 -17.61
CA VAL A 226 -8.84 3.00 -18.34
C VAL A 226 -9.98 2.91 -17.34
N THR A 227 -10.99 3.75 -17.51
CA THR A 227 -12.22 3.72 -16.70
C THR A 227 -13.08 2.51 -17.07
N TYR A 228 -13.83 1.96 -16.12
CA TYR A 228 -14.56 0.70 -16.33
C TYR A 228 -15.64 0.76 -17.42
N ASP A 229 -16.22 1.93 -17.65
CA ASP A 229 -17.19 2.22 -18.72
C ASP A 229 -16.56 2.13 -20.12
N ARG A 230 -15.26 2.38 -20.24
CA ARG A 230 -14.49 2.27 -21.48
C ARG A 230 -13.84 0.89 -21.68
N LEU A 231 -14.13 -0.08 -20.80
CA LEU A 231 -13.59 -1.43 -20.89
C LEU A 231 -14.63 -2.43 -21.39
N THR A 232 -14.24 -3.21 -22.40
CA THR A 232 -15.04 -4.33 -22.91
C THR A 232 -14.23 -5.62 -22.86
N LEU A 233 -14.79 -6.70 -22.33
CA LEU A 233 -14.14 -8.02 -22.35
C LEU A 233 -13.98 -8.49 -23.79
N ARG A 234 -12.80 -9.01 -24.14
CA ARG A 234 -12.65 -9.72 -25.40
C ARG A 234 -13.42 -11.04 -25.30
N PRO A 235 -14.39 -11.31 -26.19
CA PRO A 235 -15.02 -12.63 -26.22
C PRO A 235 -13.91 -13.65 -26.49
N HIS A 236 -13.83 -14.69 -25.64
CA HIS A 236 -13.07 -15.87 -26.02
C HIS A 236 -13.71 -16.36 -27.32
N SER A 237 -12.95 -16.34 -28.41
CA SER A 237 -13.31 -17.11 -29.58
C SER A 237 -13.41 -18.55 -29.09
N GLU A 238 -14.62 -19.10 -29.02
CA GLU A 238 -14.81 -20.54 -28.97
C GLU A 238 -14.08 -21.10 -30.19
N THR A 239 -12.86 -21.58 -29.98
CA THR A 239 -12.19 -22.49 -30.90
C THR A 239 -13.07 -23.74 -30.95
N LYS A 240 -13.95 -23.76 -31.95
CA LYS A 240 -14.51 -25.00 -32.52
C LYS A 240 -13.43 -25.77 -33.25
#